data_AF-A0AA38FUN9-F1
#
_entry.id   AF-A0AA38FUN9-F1
#
_cell.length_a   1.000
_cell.length_b   1.000
_cell.length_c   1.000
_cell.angle_alpha   90.00
_cell.angle_beta   90.00
_cell.angle_gamma   90.00
#
_symmetry.space_group_name_H-M   'P 1'
#
loop_
_entity.id
_entity.type
_entity.pdbx_description
1 polymer ?
#
loop_
_entity_poly.entity_id
_entity_poly.type
_entity_poly.pdbx_seq_one_letter_code
_entity_poly.pdbx_strand_id
1 'polypeptide(L)'
;LKMQETQKMSDFINRFKSLKNQLATCGSVIAEEDDVMSLLGSLPKSYCGLVVALSTQANLDLTKIITSLLQEEIRRKDGGLNDENPTTLFSAEYKGKPKRKSDNKSHPSQSNVSKN
;
A
#
# COMPACT_ATOMS: atom_id res chain seq x y z
N LEU A 1 16.19 -13.80 -12.15
CA LEU A 1 15.61 -12.46 -12.45
C LEU A 1 15.41 -11.71 -11.14
N LYS A 2 15.80 -10.43 -11.05
CA LYS A 2 15.60 -9.59 -9.85
C LYS A 2 15.26 -8.17 -10.25
N MET A 3 14.27 -7.59 -9.60
CA MET A 3 13.89 -6.18 -9.74
C MET A 3 14.77 -5.31 -8.83
N GLN A 4 15.20 -4.15 -9.32
CA GLN A 4 15.94 -3.16 -8.52
C GLN A 4 14.95 -2.22 -7.81
N GLU A 5 15.33 -1.68 -6.64
CA GLU A 5 14.48 -0.77 -5.86
C GLU A 5 14.09 0.50 -6.65
N THR A 6 14.99 1.00 -7.48
CA THR A 6 14.79 2.20 -8.30
C THR A 6 14.13 1.92 -9.66
N GLN A 7 13.88 0.65 -9.98
CA GLN A 7 13.29 0.26 -11.24
C GLN A 7 11.78 0.47 -11.23
N LYS A 8 11.21 0.97 -12.33
CA LYS A 8 9.75 1.02 -12.48
C LYS A 8 9.18 -0.40 -12.59
N MET A 9 8.09 -0.63 -11.87
CA MET A 9 7.39 -1.91 -11.85
C MET A 9 6.92 -2.32 -13.25
N SER A 10 6.42 -1.36 -14.06
CA SER A 10 6.02 -1.60 -15.46
C SER A 10 7.15 -2.17 -16.32
N ASP A 11 8.35 -1.61 -16.19
CA ASP A 11 9.51 -2.00 -16.99
C ASP A 11 9.99 -3.39 -16.58
N PHE A 12 9.94 -3.66 -15.27
CA PHE A 12 10.22 -4.98 -14.73
C PHE A 12 9.24 -6.04 -15.25
N ILE A 13 7.93 -5.79 -15.21
CA ILE A 13 6.89 -6.71 -15.72
C ILE A 13 7.07 -6.96 -17.22
N ASN A 14 7.38 -5.93 -18.00
CA ASN A 14 7.61 -6.08 -19.44
C ASN A 14 8.83 -6.98 -19.72
N ARG A 15 9.92 -6.80 -18.96
CA ARG A 15 11.09 -7.68 -19.05
C ARG A 15 10.76 -9.11 -18.65
N PHE A 16 9.98 -9.31 -17.59
CA PHE A 16 9.50 -10.62 -17.16
C PHE A 16 8.71 -11.32 -18.28
N LYS A 17 7.74 -10.62 -18.88
CA LYS A 17 6.92 -11.15 -19.99
C LYS A 17 7.76 -11.48 -21.23
N SER A 18 8.74 -10.65 -21.56
CA SER A 18 9.65 -10.89 -22.68
C SER A 18 10.47 -12.17 -22.47
N LEU A 19 11.00 -12.39 -21.26
CA LEU A 19 11.72 -13.62 -20.91
C LEU A 19 10.81 -14.84 -20.97
N LYS A 20 9.58 -14.76 -20.44
CA LYS A 20 8.59 -15.84 -20.54
C LYS A 20 8.30 -16.20 -22.01
N ASN A 21 8.14 -15.19 -22.87
CA ASN A 21 7.90 -15.42 -24.30
C ASN A 21 9.11 -16.10 -25.00
N GLN A 22 10.33 -15.67 -24.67
CA GLN A 22 11.54 -16.34 -25.18
C GLN A 22 11.61 -17.81 -24.74
N LEU A 23 11.30 -18.11 -23.47
CA LEU A 23 11.28 -19.48 -22.96
C LEU A 23 10.19 -20.34 -23.62
N ALA A 24 9.01 -19.76 -23.84
CA ALA A 24 7.93 -20.42 -24.58
C ALA A 24 8.34 -20.72 -26.03
N THR A 25 9.07 -19.80 -26.68
CA THR A 25 9.60 -19.99 -28.04
C THR A 25 10.61 -21.13 -28.10
N CYS A 26 11.38 -21.36 -27.03
CA CYS A 26 12.30 -22.49 -26.88
C CYS A 26 11.61 -23.82 -26.50
N GLY A 27 10.27 -23.86 -26.46
CA GLY A 27 9.50 -25.05 -26.13
C GLY A 27 9.39 -25.35 -24.64
N SER A 28 9.80 -24.42 -23.77
CA SER A 28 9.62 -24.55 -22.32
C SER A 28 8.31 -23.87 -21.91
N VAL A 29 7.29 -24.67 -21.64
CA VAL A 29 6.03 -24.19 -21.04
C VAL A 29 6.21 -24.17 -19.53
N ILE A 30 6.21 -22.97 -18.95
CA ILE A 30 6.27 -22.76 -17.50
C ILE A 30 4.84 -22.74 -16.98
N ALA A 31 4.59 -23.43 -15.87
CA ALA A 31 3.30 -23.41 -15.20
C ALA A 31 3.01 -21.99 -14.68
N GLU A 32 1.74 -21.59 -14.65
CA GLU A 32 1.39 -20.25 -14.21
C GLU A 32 1.77 -20.02 -12.74
N GLU A 33 1.69 -21.05 -11.89
CA GLU A 33 2.12 -20.97 -10.49
C GLU A 33 3.62 -20.66 -10.38
N ASP A 34 4.44 -21.27 -11.24
CA ASP A 34 5.89 -21.05 -11.26
C ASP A 34 6.24 -19.64 -11.74
N ASP A 35 5.48 -19.09 -12.68
CA ASP A 35 5.62 -17.69 -13.11
C ASP A 35 5.29 -16.73 -11.96
N VAL A 36 4.20 -17.00 -11.24
CA VAL A 36 3.78 -16.22 -10.08
C VAL A 36 4.85 -16.26 -8.98
N MET A 37 5.33 -17.44 -8.62
CA MET A 37 6.38 -17.60 -7.61
C MET A 37 7.69 -16.91 -8.04
N SER A 38 8.07 -17.05 -9.31
CA SER A 38 9.25 -16.38 -9.88
C SER A 38 9.11 -14.86 -9.85
N LEU A 39 7.92 -14.34 -10.16
CA LEU A 39 7.65 -12.91 -10.14
C LEU A 39 7.70 -12.37 -8.71
N LEU A 40 6.97 -12.97 -7.76
CA LEU A 40 6.96 -12.51 -6.36
C LEU A 40 8.34 -12.63 -5.69
N GLY A 41 9.06 -13.73 -5.95
CA GLY A 41 10.41 -13.94 -5.42
C GLY A 41 11.48 -13.03 -6.03
N SER A 42 11.18 -12.34 -7.13
CA SER A 42 12.11 -11.44 -7.81
C SER A 42 12.05 -9.99 -7.31
N LEU A 43 11.03 -9.65 -6.52
CA LEU A 43 10.79 -8.30 -6.00
C LEU A 43 11.79 -7.93 -4.90
N PRO A 44 12.06 -6.63 -4.68
CA PRO A 44 12.93 -6.20 -3.61
C PRO A 44 12.21 -6.23 -2.25
N LYS A 45 13.00 -6.17 -1.16
CA LYS A 45 12.50 -6.34 0.21
C LYS A 45 11.42 -5.35 0.60
N SER A 46 11.40 -4.15 -0.01
CA SER A 46 10.36 -3.16 0.25
C SER A 46 8.96 -3.66 -0.10
N TYR A 47 8.82 -4.64 -1.00
CA TYR A 47 7.54 -5.25 -1.39
C TYR A 47 7.16 -6.46 -0.53
N CYS A 48 7.93 -6.80 0.51
CA CYS A 48 7.69 -7.98 1.36
C CYS A 48 6.26 -8.04 1.91
N GLY A 49 5.71 -6.92 2.41
CA GLY A 49 4.34 -6.88 2.91
C GLY A 49 3.28 -7.22 1.87
N LEU A 50 3.45 -6.74 0.62
CA LEU A 50 2.57 -7.10 -0.48
C LEU A 50 2.72 -8.58 -0.84
N VAL A 51 3.95 -9.09 -0.90
CA VAL A 51 4.22 -10.51 -1.19
C VAL A 51 3.51 -11.40 -0.18
N VAL A 52 3.63 -11.11 1.12
CA VAL A 52 2.93 -11.87 2.19
C VAL A 52 1.41 -11.81 1.99
N ALA A 53 0.86 -10.62 1.75
CA ALA A 53 -0.59 -10.47 1.55
C ALA A 53 -1.08 -11.29 0.35
N LEU A 54 -0.38 -11.23 -0.78
CA LEU A 54 -0.72 -12.02 -1.97
C LEU A 54 -0.57 -13.52 -1.71
N SER A 55 0.51 -13.96 -1.05
CA SER A 55 0.76 -15.38 -0.73
C SER A 55 -0.31 -16.03 0.14
N THR A 56 -1.08 -15.25 0.90
CA THR A 56 -2.22 -15.78 1.69
C THR A 56 -3.50 -16.00 0.86
N GLN A 57 -3.55 -15.53 -0.38
CA GLN A 57 -4.71 -15.69 -1.24
C GLN A 57 -4.67 -17.04 -1.98
N ALA A 58 -5.77 -17.79 -1.93
CA ALA A 58 -5.84 -19.15 -2.49
C ALA A 58 -5.95 -19.22 -4.02
N ASN A 59 -6.32 -18.13 -4.70
CA ASN A 59 -6.57 -18.11 -6.16
C ASN A 59 -5.89 -16.91 -6.82
N LEU A 60 -4.56 -16.98 -6.88
CA LEU A 60 -3.74 -15.99 -7.54
C LEU A 60 -3.62 -16.28 -9.04
N ASP A 61 -4.13 -15.35 -9.84
CA ASP A 61 -3.92 -15.29 -11.29
C ASP A 61 -2.79 -14.29 -11.54
N LEU A 62 -1.91 -14.58 -12.50
CA LEU A 62 -0.81 -13.72 -12.89
C LEU A 62 -1.27 -12.28 -13.21
N THR A 63 -2.45 -12.14 -13.81
CA THR A 63 -3.06 -10.84 -14.14
C THR A 63 -3.40 -10.04 -12.90
N LYS A 64 -3.96 -10.70 -11.87
CA LYS A 64 -4.30 -10.05 -10.60
C LYS A 64 -3.05 -9.58 -9.88
N ILE A 65 -2.01 -10.41 -9.85
CA ILE A 65 -0.72 -10.05 -9.24
C ILE A 65 -0.11 -8.84 -9.93
N ILE A 66 -0.04 -8.85 -11.26
CA ILE A 66 0.47 -7.72 -12.04
C ILE A 66 -0.30 -6.43 -11.69
N THR A 67 -1.62 -6.52 -11.59
CA THR A 67 -2.47 -5.38 -11.23
C THR A 67 -2.16 -4.87 -9.82
N SER A 68 -2.09 -5.76 -8.83
CA SER A 68 -1.74 -5.42 -7.45
C SER A 68 -0.34 -4.81 -7.32
N LEU A 69 0.63 -5.30 -8.09
CA LEU A 69 1.99 -4.75 -8.10
C LEU A 69 2.04 -3.32 -8.65
N LEU A 70 1.29 -3.05 -9.72
CA LEU A 70 1.20 -1.70 -10.29
C LEU A 70 0.47 -0.75 -9.35
N GLN A 71 -0.62 -1.19 -8.71
CA GLN A 71 -1.34 -0.40 -7.70
C GLN A 71 -0.45 -0.08 -6.49
N GLU A 72 0.32 -1.04 -6.02
CA GLU A 72 1.25 -0.84 -4.91
C GLU A 72 2.35 0.17 -5.27
N GLU A 73 2.87 0.15 -6.50
CA GLU A 73 3.82 1.16 -6.98
C GLU A 73 3.20 2.57 -6.98
N ILE A 74 1.96 2.70 -7.44
CA ILE A 74 1.22 3.98 -7.41
C ILE A 74 1.00 4.43 -5.96
N ARG A 75 0.53 3.55 -5.08
CA ARG A 75 0.33 3.83 -3.65
C ARG A 75 1.59 4.34 -2.98
N ARG A 76 2.76 3.80 -3.34
CA ARG A 76 4.07 4.26 -2.81
C ARG A 76 4.50 5.60 -3.36
N LYS A 77 4.16 5.91 -4.62
CA LYS A 77 4.46 7.20 -5.24
C LYS A 77 3.54 8.32 -4.72
N ASP A 78 2.25 8.04 -4.53
CA ASP A 78 1.28 8.98 -3.98
C ASP A 78 1.39 9.12 -2.46
N GLY A 79 1.73 8.03 -1.77
CA GLY A 79 1.86 7.97 -0.31
C GLY A 79 3.21 8.44 0.22
N GLY A 80 3.87 9.38 -0.45
CA GLY A 80 5.17 9.94 -0.06
C GLY A 80 5.13 10.75 1.24
N LEU A 81 4.77 10.13 2.36
CA LEU A 81 5.01 10.52 3.76
C LEU A 81 4.81 9.25 4.59
N ASN A 82 5.89 8.60 5.05
CA ASN A 82 6.00 7.86 6.32
C ASN A 82 7.33 7.09 6.35
N ASP A 83 8.43 7.81 6.15
CA ASP A 83 9.61 7.60 6.99
C ASP A 83 9.33 8.43 8.26
N GLU A 84 9.60 7.89 9.45
CA GLU A 84 9.48 8.53 10.79
C GLU A 84 8.16 8.43 11.63
N ASN A 85 7.29 7.42 11.48
CA ASN A 85 6.49 6.91 12.63
C ASN A 85 5.70 5.60 12.36
N PRO A 86 5.91 4.49 13.09
CA PRO A 86 5.15 3.24 12.90
C PRO A 86 3.84 3.16 13.73
N THR A 87 3.22 4.26 14.18
CA THR A 87 2.14 4.18 15.19
C THR A 87 0.71 4.51 14.72
N THR A 88 0.43 4.97 13.51
CA THR A 88 -0.95 5.43 13.17
C THR A 88 -1.86 4.43 12.45
N LEU A 89 -1.42 3.21 12.13
CA LEU A 89 -2.24 2.24 11.39
C LEU A 89 -3.20 1.41 12.27
N PHE A 90 -3.20 1.57 13.60
CA PHE A 90 -4.02 0.79 14.54
C PHE A 90 -5.11 1.59 15.29
N SER A 91 -5.61 2.69 14.71
CA SER A 91 -6.69 3.49 15.33
C SER A 91 -8.00 3.51 14.52
N ALA A 92 -8.27 2.45 13.75
CA ALA A 92 -9.61 2.18 13.26
C ALA A 92 -10.30 1.24 14.26
N GLU A 93 -11.43 1.71 14.81
CA GLU A 93 -12.41 1.01 15.65
C GLU A 93 -12.32 1.18 17.17
N TYR A 94 -12.70 2.38 17.63
CA TYR A 94 -13.61 2.48 18.76
C TYR A 94 -14.81 3.36 18.38
N LYS A 95 -15.97 2.72 18.30
CA LYS A 95 -17.31 3.32 18.21
C LYS A 95 -17.43 4.54 19.15
N GLY A 96 -17.79 5.71 18.62
CA GLY A 96 -18.20 6.85 19.45
C GLY A 96 -18.70 8.02 18.60
N LYS A 97 -20.01 8.25 18.63
CA LYS A 97 -20.78 9.24 17.84
C LYS A 97 -20.40 10.71 18.15
N PRO A 98 -20.67 11.66 17.23
CA PRO A 98 -20.24 13.06 17.34
C PRO A 98 -21.15 13.86 18.28
N LYS A 99 -20.58 14.76 19.09
CA LYS A 99 -21.35 15.76 19.87
C LYS A 99 -21.19 17.13 19.21
N ARG A 100 -22.27 17.62 18.60
CA ARG A 100 -22.40 18.98 18.05
C ARG A 100 -22.83 19.96 19.17
N LYS A 101 -22.25 21.17 19.13
CA LYS A 101 -22.76 22.52 19.51
C LYS A 101 -23.64 22.70 20.77
N SER A 102 -23.21 23.62 21.65
CA SER A 102 -24.06 24.58 22.38
C SER A 102 -23.15 25.69 22.93
N ASP A 103 -23.15 26.86 22.31
CA ASP A 103 -23.82 28.12 22.70
C ASP A 103 -22.97 29.00 23.61
N ASN A 104 -22.29 29.96 22.96
CA ASN A 104 -21.64 31.08 23.60
C ASN A 104 -22.73 32.07 24.05
N LYS A 105 -23.13 32.02 25.31
CA LYS A 105 -24.05 33.00 25.92
C LYS A 105 -23.25 34.00 26.74
N SER A 106 -23.07 35.18 26.16
CA SER A 106 -22.57 36.38 26.81
C SER A 106 -23.40 36.72 28.05
N HIS A 107 -22.74 36.96 29.18
CA HIS A 107 -23.28 37.72 30.31
C HIS A 107 -22.24 38.76 30.72
N PRO A 108 -22.52 40.08 30.61
CA PRO A 108 -21.78 41.09 31.34
C PRO A 108 -22.49 41.35 32.67
N SER A 109 -21.84 41.04 33.79
CA SER A 109 -22.27 41.49 35.12
C SER A 109 -21.31 42.57 35.61
N GLN A 110 -21.77 43.82 35.55
CA GLN A 110 -21.24 44.91 36.36
C GLN A 110 -21.57 44.65 37.84
N SER A 111 -20.61 44.85 38.74
CA SER A 111 -20.71 45.87 39.81
C SER A 111 -19.62 45.74 40.89
N ASN A 112 -18.90 46.85 41.04
CA ASN A 112 -18.49 47.53 42.27
C ASN A 112 -17.77 46.75 43.39
N VAL A 113 -16.49 47.10 43.60
CA VAL A 113 -15.91 47.19 44.96
C VAL A 113 -15.18 48.52 45.10
N SER A 114 -15.69 49.34 46.01
CA SER A 114 -15.09 50.58 46.51
C SER A 114 -13.72 50.33 47.16
N LYS A 115 -12.76 51.21 46.88
CA LYS A 115 -11.66 51.56 47.79
C LYS A 115 -11.39 53.05 47.66
N ASN A 116 -11.88 53.84 48.61
CA ASN A 116 -11.05 54.59 49.57
C ASN A 116 -11.92 55.56 50.36
#